data_AF-A0AAW3H7I9-F1
#
_entry.id   AF-A0AAW3H7I9-F1
#
_cell.length_a   1.000
_cell.length_b   1.000
_cell.length_c   1.000
_cell.angle_alpha   90.00
_cell.angle_beta   90.00
_cell.angle_gamma   90.00
#
_symmetry.space_group_name_H-M   'P 1'
#
loop_
_entity.id
_entity.type
_entity.pdbx_description
1 polymer ?
#
loop_
_entity_poly.entity_id
_entity_poly.type
_entity_poly.pdbx_seq_one_letter_code
_entity_poly.pdbx_strand_id
1 'polypeptide(L)'
;MEKLERIQKMEEHLNKYAQVLADAQKALDQLERCQSDYIQLRDYYTGQKFFDDLEYSNSPEFPENIACGVLSEDAVYDLMGEHFETAISLLDLSSAMLKER
;
A
#
# COMPACT_ATOMS: atom_id res chain seq x y z
N MET A 1 -34.27 25.01 -3.15
CA MET A 1 -33.16 24.90 -4.11
C MET A 1 -33.74 24.93 -5.51
N GLU A 2 -33.40 25.95 -6.28
CA GLU A 2 -33.87 26.05 -7.67
C GLU A 2 -33.27 24.93 -8.53
N LYS A 3 -33.89 24.63 -9.68
CA LYS A 3 -33.46 23.51 -10.54
C LYS A 3 -31.99 23.62 -10.95
N LEU A 4 -31.52 24.84 -11.24
CA LEU A 4 -30.14 25.10 -11.66
C LEU A 4 -29.13 24.80 -10.55
N GLU A 5 -29.39 25.27 -9.32
CA GLU A 5 -28.54 25.00 -8.14
C GLU A 5 -28.39 23.50 -7.87
N ARG A 6 -29.49 22.73 -7.99
CA ARG A 6 -29.43 21.28 -7.81
C ARG A 6 -28.59 20.61 -8.89
N ILE A 7 -28.70 21.04 -10.15
CA ILE A 7 -27.90 20.49 -11.26
C ILE A 7 -26.42 20.75 -11.02
N GLN A 8 -26.04 21.99 -10.70
CA GLN A 8 -24.65 22.35 -10.42
C GLN A 8 -24.07 21.55 -9.26
N LYS A 9 -24.85 21.36 -8.19
CA LYS A 9 -24.42 20.53 -7.05
C LYS A 9 -24.17 19.07 -7.44
N MET A 10 -25.03 18.48 -8.27
CA MET A 10 -24.84 17.10 -8.72
C MET A 10 -23.66 16.98 -9.69
N GLU A 11 -23.45 17.97 -10.55
CA GLU A 11 -22.30 18.06 -11.46
C GLU A 11 -20.97 18.11 -10.68
N GLU A 12 -20.91 18.88 -9.59
CA GLU A 12 -19.76 18.91 -8.69
C GLU A 12 -19.50 17.53 -8.05
N HIS A 13 -20.55 16.83 -7.60
CA HIS A 13 -20.43 15.48 -7.05
C HIS A 13 -19.93 14.48 -8.09
N LEU A 14 -20.48 14.52 -9.30
CA LEU A 14 -20.08 13.66 -10.41
C LEU A 14 -18.60 13.84 -10.73
N ASN A 15 -18.18 15.08 -10.98
CA ASN A 15 -16.80 15.38 -11.37
C ASN A 15 -15.80 15.01 -10.27
N LYS A 16 -16.14 15.33 -9.01
CA LYS A 16 -15.30 14.96 -7.86
C LYS A 16 -15.15 13.45 -7.75
N TYR A 17 -16.26 12.70 -7.79
CA TYR A 17 -16.23 11.26 -7.57
C TYR A 17 -15.58 10.52 -8.75
N ALA A 18 -15.80 10.97 -9.98
CA ALA A 18 -15.15 10.41 -11.17
C ALA A 18 -13.62 10.55 -11.10
N GLN A 19 -13.11 11.71 -10.65
CA GLN A 19 -11.66 11.91 -10.48
C GLN A 19 -11.09 10.99 -9.40
N VAL A 20 -11.72 10.92 -8.22
CA VAL A 20 -11.28 10.06 -7.11
C VAL A 20 -11.29 8.59 -7.53
N LEU A 21 -12.30 8.14 -8.26
CA LEU A 21 -12.38 6.75 -8.73
C LEU A 21 -11.25 6.42 -9.73
N ALA A 22 -10.93 7.35 -10.63
CA ALA A 22 -9.82 7.18 -11.57
C ALA A 22 -8.47 7.07 -10.86
N ASP A 23 -8.24 7.87 -9.82
CA ASP A 23 -7.00 7.83 -9.05
C ASP A 23 -6.92 6.59 -8.14
N ALA A 24 -8.04 6.17 -7.55
CA ALA A 24 -8.13 4.92 -6.81
C ALA A 24 -7.81 3.71 -7.70
N GLN A 25 -8.32 3.67 -8.93
CA GLN A 25 -8.01 2.58 -9.87
C GLN A 25 -6.52 2.53 -10.21
N LYS A 26 -5.87 3.67 -10.44
CA LYS A 26 -4.41 3.71 -10.68
C LYS A 26 -3.62 3.19 -9.49
N ALA A 27 -4.03 3.53 -8.27
CA ALA A 27 -3.37 3.06 -7.05
C ALA A 27 -3.56 1.55 -6.86
N LEU A 28 -4.77 1.03 -7.12
CA LEU A 28 -5.05 -0.40 -7.09
C LEU A 28 -4.21 -1.17 -8.11
N ASP A 29 -4.12 -0.67 -9.35
CA ASP A 29 -3.30 -1.29 -10.39
C ASP A 29 -1.80 -1.32 -10.00
N GLN A 30 -1.32 -0.29 -9.31
CA GLN A 30 0.06 -0.26 -8.80
C GLN A 30 0.28 -1.26 -7.67
N LEU A 31 -0.65 -1.32 -6.70
CA LEU A 31 -0.60 -2.29 -5.61
C LEU A 31 -0.61 -3.73 -6.14
N GLU A 32 -1.47 -4.03 -7.11
CA GLU A 32 -1.56 -5.36 -7.72
C GLU A 32 -0.24 -5.78 -8.39
N ARG A 33 0.40 -4.87 -9.13
CA ARG A 33 1.71 -5.15 -9.77
C ARG A 33 2.83 -5.35 -8.75
N CYS A 34 2.85 -4.55 -7.69
CA CYS A 34 3.88 -4.61 -6.65
C CYS A 34 3.65 -5.74 -5.62
N GLN A 35 2.50 -6.42 -5.65
CA GLN A 35 2.16 -7.45 -4.67
C GLN A 35 3.19 -8.60 -4.66
N SER A 36 3.75 -8.94 -5.82
CA SER A 36 4.79 -9.97 -5.93
C SER A 36 6.12 -9.55 -5.28
N ASP A 37 6.46 -8.26 -5.32
CA ASP A 37 7.65 -7.71 -4.67
C ASP A 37 7.46 -7.66 -3.15
N TYR A 38 6.28 -7.26 -2.69
CA TYR A 38 5.92 -7.32 -1.26
C TYR A 38 6.03 -8.74 -0.70
N ILE A 39 5.52 -9.74 -1.43
CA ILE A 39 5.61 -11.15 -1.01
C ILE A 39 7.07 -11.57 -0.86
N GLN A 40 7.92 -11.23 -1.83
CA GLN A 40 9.36 -11.53 -1.76
C GLN A 40 10.03 -10.84 -0.57
N LEU A 41 9.70 -9.57 -0.30
CA LEU A 41 10.22 -8.81 0.83
C LEU A 41 9.79 -9.42 2.19
N ARG A 42 8.52 -9.78 2.34
CA ARG A 42 8.00 -10.48 3.52
C ARG A 42 8.70 -11.82 3.74
N ASP A 43 8.83 -12.61 2.68
CA ASP A 43 9.45 -13.94 2.75
C ASP A 43 10.95 -13.82 3.05
N TYR A 44 11.61 -12.77 2.56
CA TYR A 44 12.98 -12.43 2.94
C TYR A 44 13.08 -12.14 4.44
N TYR A 45 12.30 -11.17 4.94
CA TYR A 45 12.35 -10.71 6.34
C TYR A 45 12.06 -11.83 7.35
N THR A 46 11.15 -12.74 7.00
CA THR A 46 10.77 -13.88 7.86
C THR A 46 11.66 -15.12 7.65
N GLY A 47 12.59 -15.08 6.70
CA GLY A 47 13.43 -16.22 6.31
C GLY A 47 14.85 -16.16 6.87
N GLN A 48 15.56 -17.28 6.76
CA GLN A 48 16.94 -17.40 7.25
C GLN A 48 17.91 -16.38 6.60
N LYS A 49 17.70 -16.05 5.33
CA LYS A 49 18.55 -15.10 4.59
C LYS A 49 18.63 -13.73 5.25
N PHE A 50 17.54 -13.24 5.84
CA PHE A 50 17.54 -11.98 6.57
C PHE A 50 18.53 -12.03 7.75
N PHE A 51 18.55 -13.13 8.50
CA PHE A 51 19.45 -13.28 9.65
C PHE A 51 20.90 -13.42 9.21
N ASP A 52 21.15 -14.17 8.12
CA ASP A 52 22.49 -14.33 7.55
C ASP A 52 23.03 -12.98 7.05
N ASP A 53 22.20 -12.20 6.35
CA ASP A 53 22.56 -10.86 5.86
C ASP A 53 22.71 -9.84 7.01
N LEU A 54 21.90 -9.97 8.07
CA LEU A 54 22.03 -9.17 9.28
C LEU A 54 23.37 -9.47 9.99
N GLU A 55 23.76 -10.74 10.11
CA GLU A 55 25.06 -11.12 10.65
C GLU A 55 26.20 -10.56 9.80
N TYR A 56 26.11 -10.70 8.47
CA TYR A 56 27.08 -10.11 7.54
C TYR A 56 27.18 -8.59 7.68
N SER A 57 26.05 -7.90 7.87
CA SER A 57 26.01 -6.44 8.07
C SER A 57 26.72 -5.97 9.35
N ASN A 58 26.84 -6.85 10.34
CA ASN A 58 27.58 -6.59 11.58
C ASN A 58 29.07 -6.96 11.49
N SER A 59 29.51 -7.53 10.36
CA SER A 59 30.90 -7.94 10.18
C SER A 59 31.83 -6.76 9.85
N PRO A 60 33.13 -6.83 10.18
CA PRO A 60 34.11 -5.81 9.79
C PRO A 60 34.30 -5.67 8.27
N GLU A 61 33.85 -6.65 7.48
CA GLU A 61 33.94 -6.66 6.01
C GLU A 61 32.79 -5.92 5.34
N PHE A 62 31.77 -5.51 6.11
CA PHE A 62 30.62 -4.82 5.57
C PHE A 62 30.99 -3.39 5.14
N PRO A 63 30.63 -2.94 3.93
CA PRO A 63 30.98 -1.61 3.45
C PRO A 63 30.32 -0.51 4.29
N GLU A 64 31.09 0.52 4.63
CA GLU A 64 30.56 1.75 5.21
C GLU A 64 29.64 2.47 4.19
N ASN A 65 28.56 3.09 4.68
CA ASN A 65 27.62 3.91 3.91
C ASN A 65 26.69 3.18 2.91
N ILE A 66 26.28 1.94 3.20
CA ILE A 66 25.19 1.27 2.49
C ILE A 66 23.88 1.43 3.27
N ALA A 67 22.80 1.86 2.60
CA ALA A 67 21.47 1.91 3.20
C ALA A 67 20.92 0.49 3.41
N CYS A 68 20.71 0.11 4.67
CA CYS A 68 20.26 -1.23 5.06
C CYS A 68 18.96 -1.19 5.86
N GLY A 69 18.01 -0.31 5.49
CA GLY A 69 16.74 -0.20 6.21
C GLY A 69 15.96 -1.51 6.27
N VAL A 70 16.13 -2.38 5.27
CA VAL A 70 15.55 -3.74 5.23
C VAL A 70 16.04 -4.65 6.35
N LEU A 71 17.23 -4.39 6.91
CA LEU A 71 17.83 -5.14 8.03
C LEU A 71 17.46 -4.56 9.40
N SER A 72 16.66 -3.48 9.43
CA SER A 72 16.10 -2.99 10.69
C SER A 72 14.97 -3.90 11.18
N GLU A 73 14.78 -3.95 12.49
CA GLU A 73 13.71 -4.72 13.13
C GLU A 73 12.32 -4.19 12.72
N ASP A 74 12.17 -2.86 12.62
CA ASP A 74 10.83 -2.26 12.52
C ASP A 74 10.36 -2.08 11.06
N ALA A 75 11.24 -1.71 10.11
CA ALA A 75 10.77 -1.17 8.83
C ALA A 75 9.93 -2.15 7.99
N VAL A 76 10.35 -3.43 7.89
CA VAL A 76 9.57 -4.42 7.14
C VAL A 76 8.38 -4.92 7.95
N TYR A 77 8.51 -5.00 9.28
CA TYR A 77 7.43 -5.39 10.16
C TYR A 77 6.26 -4.39 10.12
N ASP A 78 6.55 -3.09 10.22
CA ASP A 78 5.56 -2.02 10.14
C ASP A 78 4.87 -2.03 8.77
N LEU A 79 5.64 -2.19 7.68
CA LEU A 79 5.08 -2.31 6.34
C LEU A 79 4.14 -3.52 6.20
N MET A 80 4.45 -4.65 6.84
CA MET A 80 3.55 -5.81 6.86
C MET A 80 2.24 -5.49 7.59
N GLY A 81 2.29 -4.71 8.67
CA GLY A 81 1.09 -4.21 9.36
C GLY A 81 0.27 -3.27 8.49
N GLU A 82 0.90 -2.28 7.87
CA GLU A 82 0.25 -1.34 6.94
C GLU A 82 -0.39 -2.05 5.75
N HIS A 83 0.27 -3.07 5.19
CA HIS A 83 -0.29 -3.94 4.16
C HIS A 83 -1.62 -4.57 4.62
N PHE A 84 -1.61 -5.19 5.79
CA PHE A 84 -2.77 -5.90 6.33
C PHE A 84 -3.94 -4.93 6.57
N GLU A 85 -3.70 -3.82 7.25
CA GLU A 85 -4.73 -2.80 7.52
C GLU A 85 -5.30 -2.18 6.24
N THR A 86 -4.45 -1.98 5.23
CA THR A 86 -4.88 -1.53 3.90
C THR A 86 -5.79 -2.56 3.25
N ALA A 87 -5.45 -3.85 3.31
CA ALA A 87 -6.28 -4.91 2.73
C ALA A 87 -7.66 -5.00 3.39
N ILE A 88 -7.74 -4.85 4.72
CA ILE A 88 -9.03 -4.77 5.44
C ILE A 88 -9.85 -3.57 4.98
N SER A 89 -9.22 -2.39 4.91
CA SER A 89 -9.89 -1.16 4.46
C SER A 89 -10.45 -1.29 3.04
N LEU A 90 -9.71 -1.94 2.14
CA LEU A 90 -10.15 -2.22 0.77
C LEU A 90 -11.34 -3.20 0.74
N LEU A 91 -11.31 -4.25 1.57
CA LEU A 91 -12.41 -5.21 1.68
C LEU A 91 -13.69 -4.56 2.21
N ASP A 92 -13.58 -3.73 3.24
CA ASP A 92 -14.71 -3.03 3.84
C ASP A 92 -15.33 -2.01 2.86
N LEU A 93 -14.49 -1.19 2.23
CA LEU A 93 -14.94 -0.19 1.27
C LEU A 93 -15.59 -0.84 0.04
N SER A 94 -14.96 -1.88 -0.53
CA SER A 94 -15.53 -2.59 -1.68
C SER A 94 -16.88 -3.23 -1.33
N SER A 95 -17.00 -3.84 -0.14
CA SER A 95 -18.25 -4.41 0.35
C SER A 95 -19.34 -3.36 0.54
N ALA A 96 -18.98 -2.16 1.02
CA ALA A 96 -19.92 -1.04 1.14
C ALA A 96 -20.38 -0.55 -0.23
N MET A 97 -19.45 -0.34 -1.17
CA MET A 97 -19.77 0.12 -2.54
C MET A 97 -20.68 -0.87 -3.29
N LEU A 98 -20.48 -2.17 -3.13
CA LEU A 98 -21.27 -3.20 -3.80
C LEU A 98 -22.72 -3.26 -3.31
N LYS A 99 -23.02 -2.80 -2.08
CA LYS A 99 -24.39 -2.75 -1.54
C LYS A 99 -25.23 -1.61 -2.12
N GLU A 100 -24.59 -0.61 -2.72
CA GLU A 100 -25.25 0.57 -3.30
C GLU A 100 -25.66 0.38 -4.76
N ARG A 101 -25.47 -0.83 -5.31
CA ARG A 101 -25.83 -1.22 -6.68
C ARG A 101 -26.94 -2.26 -6.69
#